data_AF-A0A816EQY6-F1
#
_entry.id   AF-A0A816EQY6-F1
#
_cell.length_a   1.000
_cell.length_b   1.000
_cell.length_c   1.000
_cell.angle_alpha   90.00
_cell.angle_beta   90.00
_cell.angle_gamma   90.00
#
_symmetry.space_group_name_H-M   'P 1'
#
loop_
_entity.id
_entity.type
_entity.pdbx_description
1 polymer ?
#
loop_
_entity_poly.entity_id
_entity_poly.type
_entity_poly.pdbx_seq_one_letter_code
_entity_poly.pdbx_strand_id
1 'polypeptide(L)'
;LLQRHPSDFVALHCQEVGGKDYEKHMHMLDQFLTALLQIPELSSEYTRHRLYFDSEYSSQETFTALGSAYFIRQNLSVQQWNFSNSTFHPVVNCQIFAGNVRNAQTLRKEKYPREFFPEAKWSRKGFTQTRWLINGFTFDLLNVHLFHDASNLLAAEHSPSIYSKCRRNALEYTLQNLSVDPDGKRVPYVIFGDFNFRLDAHRLVEHIADKRNDLIDKIKGKNSDEIAKIIIRNEDNKPRLTIEKKEFNLHENHDSFFNTNTKEAHKFDFESSSFNDYLYEYEKTFPPSYPYSEEHHEARSYLRARCPAWCDRILLSHSFKNFVDTKAKMPSYDIIGYDACVGDHKPVYLSLTVGLVQGNYDDIRRWNGAPTYSNLLPETYSSERTKTRSEEIDYNSKNLPSSPASEKNDEHRTVHAHHLFFANIKHTFIRFLRETPV
;
A
#
# COMPACT_ATOMS: atom_id res chain seq x y z
N LEU A 1 11.28 4.77 16.97
CA LEU A 1 10.60 3.52 16.55
C LEU A 1 11.59 2.39 16.28
N LEU A 2 12.62 2.61 15.46
CA LEU A 2 13.66 1.60 15.20
C LEU A 2 14.36 1.08 16.48
N GLN A 3 14.54 1.92 17.50
CA GLN A 3 15.01 1.47 18.82
C GLN A 3 14.08 0.43 19.50
N ARG A 4 12.76 0.52 19.28
CA ARG A 4 11.77 -0.44 19.80
C ARG A 4 11.60 -1.65 18.88
N HIS A 5 11.87 -1.48 17.59
CA HIS A 5 11.81 -2.53 16.57
C HIS A 5 13.16 -2.63 15.84
N PRO A 6 14.23 -3.10 16.52
CA PRO A 6 15.54 -3.23 15.90
C PRO A 6 15.42 -4.18 14.70
N SER A 7 15.92 -3.72 13.55
CA SER A 7 15.69 -4.39 12.27
C SER A 7 16.96 -4.41 11.44
N ASP A 8 17.25 -5.55 10.81
CA ASP A 8 18.44 -5.74 9.98
C ASP A 8 18.29 -5.05 8.62
N PHE A 9 17.04 -4.93 8.16
CA PHE A 9 16.67 -4.27 6.91
C PHE A 9 15.44 -3.39 7.13
N VAL A 10 15.53 -2.12 6.74
CA VAL A 10 14.45 -1.14 6.82
C VAL A 10 14.11 -0.65 5.42
N ALA A 11 12.83 -0.71 5.04
CA ALA A 11 12.32 -0.12 3.81
C ALA A 11 11.28 0.96 4.12
N LEU A 12 11.53 2.17 3.63
CA LEU A 12 10.63 3.30 3.72
C LEU A 12 10.14 3.65 2.31
N HIS A 13 8.84 3.55 2.06
CA HIS A 13 8.23 3.95 0.80
C HIS A 13 7.53 5.29 0.95
N CYS A 14 7.94 6.27 0.15
CA CYS A 14 7.38 7.60 0.14
C CYS A 14 6.42 7.78 -1.04
N GLN A 15 5.28 8.40 -0.79
CA GLN A 15 4.36 8.86 -1.83
C GLN A 15 4.27 10.39 -1.81
N GLU A 16 4.04 10.97 -2.98
CA GLU A 16 3.96 12.43 -3.16
C GLU A 16 5.25 13.17 -2.75
N VAL A 17 6.40 12.71 -3.25
CA VAL A 17 7.64 13.48 -3.19
C VAL A 17 7.41 14.87 -3.84
N GLY A 18 7.72 15.92 -3.09
CA GLY A 18 7.41 17.33 -3.40
C GLY A 18 6.05 17.82 -2.88
N GLY A 19 5.19 16.93 -2.43
CA GLY A 19 3.86 17.23 -1.94
C GLY A 19 2.88 17.72 -3.02
N LYS A 20 1.86 18.48 -2.62
CA LYS A 20 0.86 19.05 -3.55
C LYS A 20 1.50 20.09 -4.48
N ASP A 21 2.36 20.95 -3.93
CA ASP A 21 3.11 21.98 -4.67
C ASP A 21 4.55 21.52 -5.00
N TYR A 22 4.68 20.34 -5.62
CA TYR A 22 5.98 19.72 -5.86
C TYR A 22 6.96 20.61 -6.63
N GLU A 23 6.52 21.42 -7.57
CA GLU A 23 7.39 22.34 -8.32
C GLU A 23 8.06 23.38 -7.40
N LYS A 24 7.37 23.78 -6.32
CA LYS A 24 7.90 24.72 -5.34
C LYS A 24 8.80 24.04 -4.32
N HIS A 25 8.53 22.79 -3.96
CA HIS A 25 9.21 22.13 -2.84
C HIS A 25 10.23 21.07 -3.23
N MET A 26 10.32 20.67 -4.51
CA MET A 26 11.24 19.59 -4.92
C MET A 26 12.71 19.93 -4.64
N HIS A 27 13.07 21.22 -4.69
CA HIS A 27 14.41 21.69 -4.35
C HIS A 27 14.83 21.38 -2.89
N MET A 28 13.86 21.11 -2.00
CA MET A 28 14.11 20.75 -0.61
C MET A 28 14.49 19.27 -0.43
N LEU A 29 14.40 18.45 -1.48
CA LEU A 29 14.67 17.02 -1.40
C LEU A 29 16.09 16.73 -0.89
N ASP A 30 17.10 17.46 -1.38
CA ASP A 30 18.50 17.23 -0.97
C ASP A 30 18.71 17.52 0.52
N GLN A 31 18.08 18.57 1.04
CA GLN A 31 18.11 18.90 2.47
C GLN A 31 17.44 17.80 3.29
N PHE A 32 16.30 17.27 2.82
CA PHE A 32 15.62 16.17 3.48
C PHE A 32 16.47 14.90 3.51
N LEU A 33 17.07 14.50 2.38
CA LEU A 33 17.91 13.31 2.31
C LEU A 33 19.14 13.45 3.20
N THR A 34 19.74 14.63 3.24
CA THR A 34 20.87 14.94 4.13
C THR A 34 20.47 14.77 5.60
N ALA A 35 19.38 15.41 6.02
CA ALA A 35 18.90 15.34 7.40
C ALA A 35 18.48 13.91 7.79
N LEU A 36 17.81 13.17 6.89
CA LEU A 36 17.44 11.77 7.09
C LEU A 36 18.67 10.88 7.31
N LEU A 37 19.72 11.06 6.51
CA LEU A 37 20.97 10.29 6.62
C LEU A 37 21.81 10.67 7.84
N GLN A 38 21.58 11.84 8.43
CA GLN A 38 22.28 12.32 9.63
C GLN A 38 21.59 11.92 10.93
N ILE A 39 20.40 11.30 10.89
CA ILE A 39 19.73 10.78 12.09
C ILE A 39 20.69 9.80 12.79
N PRO A 40 21.06 10.02 14.07
CA PRO A 40 22.05 9.19 14.77
C PRO A 40 21.69 7.70 14.79
N GLU A 41 20.41 7.38 14.97
CA GLU A 41 19.89 6.01 14.99
C GLU A 41 20.00 5.33 13.61
N LEU A 42 20.00 6.09 12.51
CA LEU A 42 20.20 5.55 11.17
C LEU A 42 21.69 5.47 10.83
N SER A 43 22.43 6.56 11.05
CA SER A 43 23.83 6.70 10.63
C SER A 43 24.80 5.77 11.38
N SER A 44 24.52 5.41 12.62
CA SER A 44 25.37 4.53 13.42
C SER A 44 25.18 3.03 13.12
N GLU A 45 23.95 2.60 12.85
CA GLU A 45 23.63 1.16 12.69
C GLU A 45 23.51 0.72 11.22
N TYR A 46 23.11 1.63 10.32
CA TYR A 46 22.81 1.34 8.92
C TYR A 46 23.87 1.95 8.00
N THR A 47 24.99 1.25 7.87
CA THR A 47 26.17 1.73 7.11
C THR A 47 25.99 1.68 5.58
N ARG A 48 24.94 1.04 5.08
CA ARG A 48 24.62 0.95 3.64
C ARG A 48 23.18 1.37 3.38
N HIS A 49 22.98 2.10 2.28
CA HIS A 49 21.63 2.49 1.84
C HIS A 49 21.46 2.48 0.31
N ARG A 50 20.20 2.35 -0.10
CA ARG A 50 19.72 2.54 -1.47
C ARG A 50 18.53 3.49 -1.44
N LEU A 51 18.70 4.69 -1.99
CA LEU A 51 17.67 5.72 -2.04
C LEU A 51 17.26 5.97 -3.49
N TYR A 52 15.97 6.00 -3.77
CA TYR A 52 15.39 6.29 -5.08
C TYR A 52 14.27 7.29 -4.92
N PHE A 53 14.38 8.48 -5.49
CA PHE A 53 13.37 9.53 -5.39
C PHE A 53 13.09 10.08 -6.78
N ASP A 54 11.89 9.79 -7.29
CA ASP A 54 11.43 10.29 -8.58
C ASP A 54 11.13 11.78 -8.44
N SER A 55 12.11 12.62 -8.82
CA SER A 55 12.05 14.07 -8.72
C SER A 55 12.14 14.78 -10.08
N GLU A 56 12.26 14.04 -11.18
CA GLU A 56 12.19 14.60 -12.53
C GLU A 56 10.73 14.84 -12.94
N TYR A 57 10.21 16.02 -12.59
CA TYR A 57 8.84 16.42 -12.88
C TYR A 57 8.66 17.12 -14.25
N SER A 58 9.75 17.30 -15.02
CA SER A 58 9.71 17.90 -16.37
C SER A 58 8.92 17.03 -17.36
N SER A 59 8.91 15.71 -17.18
CA SER A 59 8.11 14.77 -17.98
C SER A 59 6.84 14.34 -17.22
N GLN A 60 5.73 15.04 -17.46
CA GLN A 60 4.45 14.67 -16.85
C GLN A 60 4.02 13.24 -17.18
N GLU A 61 4.42 12.69 -18.33
CA GLU A 61 4.06 11.33 -18.77
C GLU A 61 4.71 10.24 -17.93
N THR A 62 5.88 10.49 -17.34
CA THR A 62 6.67 9.46 -16.62
C THR A 62 6.83 9.73 -15.13
N PHE A 63 6.51 10.93 -14.67
CA PHE A 63 6.62 11.35 -13.27
C PHE A 63 5.55 10.70 -12.37
N THR A 64 6.00 10.12 -11.26
CA THR A 64 5.17 9.43 -10.24
C THR A 64 5.31 10.02 -8.84
N ALA A 65 6.33 10.85 -8.59
CA ALA A 65 6.63 11.37 -7.25
C ALA A 65 6.74 10.26 -6.18
N LEU A 66 7.19 9.07 -6.56
CA LEU A 66 7.45 7.96 -5.64
C LEU A 66 8.89 8.03 -5.12
N GLY A 67 9.07 7.71 -3.85
CA GLY A 67 10.37 7.57 -3.21
C GLY A 67 10.52 6.22 -2.52
N SER A 68 11.70 5.62 -2.52
CA SER A 68 12.00 4.40 -1.78
C SER A 68 13.36 4.52 -1.13
N ALA A 69 13.43 4.32 0.18
CA ALA A 69 14.66 4.38 0.96
C ALA A 69 14.87 3.07 1.70
N TYR A 70 15.96 2.38 1.38
CA TYR A 70 16.32 1.09 1.99
C TYR A 70 17.59 1.26 2.81
N PHE A 71 17.53 0.93 4.09
CA PHE A 71 18.64 1.00 5.03
C PHE A 71 19.02 -0.41 5.47
N ILE A 72 20.31 -0.69 5.43
CA ILE A 72 20.85 -2.04 5.61
C ILE A 72 21.88 -2.01 6.74
N ARG A 73 21.66 -2.85 7.75
CA ARG A 73 22.57 -2.95 8.89
C ARG A 73 23.94 -3.50 8.48
N GLN A 74 24.98 -3.13 9.22
CA GLN A 74 26.37 -3.44 8.83
C GLN A 74 26.62 -4.93 8.56
N ASN A 75 26.06 -5.83 9.37
CA ASN A 75 26.35 -7.27 9.31
C ASN A 75 25.41 -8.06 8.39
N LEU A 76 24.45 -7.42 7.73
CA LEU A 76 23.47 -8.11 6.89
C LEU A 76 24.04 -8.41 5.50
N SER A 77 24.22 -9.68 5.12
CA SER A 77 24.53 -10.01 3.73
C SER A 77 23.30 -9.82 2.85
N VAL A 78 23.37 -8.89 1.90
CA VAL A 78 22.26 -8.57 1.00
C VAL A 78 22.77 -8.29 -0.41
N GLN A 79 22.05 -8.81 -1.39
CA GLN A 79 22.25 -8.51 -2.80
C GLN A 79 20.98 -7.86 -3.36
N GLN A 80 21.15 -7.03 -4.38
CA GLN A 80 20.06 -6.38 -5.07
C GLN A 80 20.07 -6.81 -6.54
N TRP A 81 18.88 -7.08 -7.06
CA TRP A 81 18.71 -7.46 -8.46
C TRP A 81 18.95 -6.27 -9.37
N ASN A 82 19.66 -6.52 -10.47
CA ASN A 82 19.77 -5.63 -11.60
C ASN A 82 18.83 -6.10 -12.71
N PHE A 83 17.81 -5.30 -13.01
CA PHE A 83 16.79 -5.63 -14.00
C PHE A 83 17.31 -5.54 -15.44
N SER A 84 18.40 -4.82 -15.70
CA SER A 84 18.96 -4.68 -17.04
C SER A 84 19.72 -5.92 -17.50
N ASN A 85 20.42 -6.60 -16.59
CA ASN A 85 21.20 -7.81 -16.91
C ASN A 85 20.69 -9.08 -16.21
N SER A 86 19.61 -9.00 -15.44
CA SER A 86 18.99 -10.12 -14.74
C SER A 86 19.95 -10.88 -13.83
N THR A 87 20.73 -10.15 -13.02
CA THR A 87 21.66 -10.73 -12.03
C THR A 87 21.62 -10.02 -10.69
N PHE A 88 21.93 -10.74 -9.61
CA PHE A 88 22.11 -10.16 -8.29
C PHE A 88 23.51 -9.59 -8.12
N HIS A 89 23.60 -8.40 -7.51
CA HIS A 89 24.85 -7.74 -7.17
C HIS A 89 24.92 -7.48 -5.66
N PRO A 90 26.04 -7.78 -4.98
CA PRO A 90 26.23 -7.44 -3.58
C PRO A 90 26.06 -5.94 -3.33
N VAL A 91 25.31 -5.60 -2.27
CA VAL A 91 25.16 -4.21 -1.85
C VAL A 91 26.32 -3.89 -0.91
N VAL A 92 27.39 -3.30 -1.44
CA VAL A 92 28.62 -3.02 -0.67
C VAL A 92 28.83 -1.53 -0.36
N ASN A 93 28.12 -0.65 -1.06
CA ASN A 93 28.25 0.81 -0.96
C ASN A 93 26.89 1.46 -0.66
N CYS A 94 26.87 2.79 -0.57
CA CYS A 94 25.68 3.62 -0.55
C CYS A 94 25.35 4.15 -1.96
N GLN A 95 24.07 4.24 -2.33
CA GLN A 95 23.65 4.86 -3.59
C GLN A 95 22.37 5.68 -3.40
N ILE A 96 22.34 6.83 -4.06
CA ILE A 96 21.21 7.77 -4.08
C ILE A 96 20.90 8.10 -5.53
N PHE A 97 19.65 7.88 -5.94
CA PHE A 97 19.11 8.28 -7.22
C PHE A 97 17.97 9.27 -6.97
N ALA A 98 18.25 10.56 -7.11
CA ALA A 98 17.25 11.62 -7.10
C ALA A 98 17.15 12.21 -8.51
N GLY A 99 15.99 12.14 -9.14
CA GLY A 99 15.76 12.61 -10.51
C GLY A 99 14.93 11.60 -11.29
N ASN A 100 15.36 11.23 -12.49
CA ASN A 100 14.75 10.14 -13.24
C ASN A 100 15.19 8.78 -12.71
N VAL A 101 14.37 8.18 -11.84
CA VAL A 101 14.70 6.89 -11.23
C VAL A 101 14.72 5.72 -12.21
N ARG A 102 14.24 5.87 -13.46
CA ARG A 102 14.38 4.83 -14.51
C ARG A 102 15.83 4.61 -14.92
N ASN A 103 16.72 5.56 -14.63
CA ASN A 103 18.15 5.42 -14.88
C ASN A 103 18.81 4.42 -13.92
N ALA A 104 18.15 4.08 -12.81
CA ALA A 104 18.62 3.05 -11.90
C ALA A 104 18.29 1.66 -12.44
N GLN A 105 19.32 0.87 -12.76
CA GLN A 105 19.15 -0.51 -13.24
C GLN A 105 18.57 -1.47 -12.19
N THR A 106 18.59 -1.06 -10.92
CA THR A 106 18.14 -1.86 -9.76
C THR A 106 16.72 -1.52 -9.31
N LEU A 107 16.00 -0.68 -10.06
CA LEU A 107 14.61 -0.33 -9.81
C LEU A 107 13.81 -0.31 -11.11
N ARG A 108 12.61 -0.91 -11.09
CA ARG A 108 11.60 -0.70 -12.14
C ARG A 108 10.57 0.32 -11.66
N LYS A 109 10.11 1.19 -12.56
CA LYS A 109 9.04 2.16 -12.32
C LYS A 109 8.02 2.05 -13.44
N GLU A 110 6.74 1.95 -13.07
CA GLU A 110 5.62 2.04 -14.00
C GLU A 110 4.63 3.09 -13.52
N LYS A 111 4.11 3.87 -14.47
CA LYS A 111 3.02 4.82 -14.22
C LYS A 111 1.72 4.19 -14.69
N TYR A 112 0.63 4.41 -13.96
CA TYR A 112 -0.65 3.86 -14.39
C TYR A 112 -1.15 4.51 -15.69
N PRO A 113 -1.73 3.72 -16.61
CA PRO A 113 -2.38 4.24 -17.79
C PRO A 113 -3.48 5.25 -17.45
N ARG A 114 -3.67 6.24 -18.31
CA ARG A 114 -4.61 7.36 -18.07
C ARG A 114 -6.06 6.89 -18.07
N GLU A 115 -6.38 5.90 -18.88
CA GLU A 115 -7.68 5.28 -19.03
C GLU A 115 -8.20 4.61 -17.75
N PHE A 116 -7.35 4.31 -16.77
CA PHE A 116 -7.79 3.79 -15.48
C PHE A 116 -8.48 4.85 -14.62
N PHE A 117 -8.26 6.12 -14.92
CA PHE A 117 -8.90 7.23 -14.23
C PHE A 117 -9.20 8.40 -15.20
N PRO A 118 -10.19 8.23 -16.09
CA PRO A 118 -10.42 9.14 -17.23
C PRO A 118 -10.86 10.54 -16.80
N GLU A 119 -11.45 10.69 -15.61
CA GLU A 119 -11.79 12.00 -15.03
C GLU A 119 -10.55 12.85 -14.68
N ALA A 120 -9.38 12.22 -14.49
CA ALA A 120 -8.14 12.95 -14.28
C ALA A 120 -7.48 13.34 -15.60
N LYS A 121 -7.27 14.65 -15.76
CA LYS A 121 -6.47 15.20 -16.86
C LYS A 121 -5.03 14.68 -16.85
N TRP A 122 -4.47 14.48 -15.67
CA TRP A 122 -3.15 13.93 -15.43
C TRP A 122 -3.07 13.33 -14.02
N SER A 123 -2.12 12.43 -13.78
CA SER A 123 -1.89 11.85 -12.45
C SER A 123 -0.41 11.58 -12.23
N ARG A 124 -0.02 11.38 -10.96
CA ARG A 124 1.30 10.91 -10.51
C ARG A 124 1.22 9.47 -9.99
N LYS A 125 0.16 8.73 -10.32
CA LYS A 125 -0.12 7.41 -9.74
C LYS A 125 0.66 6.33 -10.48
N GLY A 126 1.21 5.37 -9.76
CA GLY A 126 2.05 4.31 -10.33
C GLY A 126 2.59 3.38 -9.26
N PHE A 127 3.61 2.61 -9.63
CA PHE A 127 4.36 1.78 -8.72
C PHE A 127 5.85 1.69 -9.05
N THR A 128 6.68 1.36 -8.06
CA THR A 128 8.07 0.93 -8.27
C THR A 128 8.30 -0.46 -7.71
N GLN A 129 9.24 -1.20 -8.30
CA GLN A 129 9.64 -2.54 -7.89
C GLN A 129 11.15 -2.58 -7.68
N THR A 130 11.57 -3.12 -6.54
CA THR A 130 12.96 -3.53 -6.28
C THR A 130 12.98 -4.99 -5.86
N ARG A 131 14.08 -5.70 -6.14
CA ARG A 131 14.24 -7.12 -5.80
C ARG A 131 15.50 -7.34 -4.97
N TRP A 132 15.34 -8.06 -3.87
CA TRP A 132 16.34 -8.25 -2.85
C TRP A 132 16.58 -9.71 -2.59
N LEU A 133 17.83 -10.05 -2.30
CA LEU A 133 18.26 -11.37 -1.85
C LEU A 133 18.94 -11.21 -0.49
N ILE A 134 18.29 -11.71 0.57
CA ILE A 134 18.81 -11.70 1.93
C ILE A 134 18.94 -13.14 2.40
N ASN A 135 20.16 -13.59 2.69
CA ASN A 135 20.45 -14.96 3.14
C ASN A 135 19.74 -16.07 2.35
N GLY A 136 19.75 -16.02 1.02
CA GLY A 136 19.11 -17.04 0.18
C GLY A 136 17.61 -16.84 -0.05
N PHE A 137 16.99 -15.87 0.62
CA PHE A 137 15.59 -15.49 0.42
C PHE A 137 15.48 -14.32 -0.56
N THR A 138 14.87 -14.59 -1.73
CA THR A 138 14.58 -13.57 -2.75
C THR A 138 13.16 -13.03 -2.59
N PHE A 139 12.99 -11.72 -2.60
CA PHE A 139 11.68 -11.08 -2.61
C PHE A 139 11.68 -9.71 -3.26
N ASP A 140 10.50 -9.26 -3.70
CA ASP A 140 10.26 -7.92 -4.22
C ASP A 140 9.65 -6.99 -3.17
N LEU A 141 10.03 -5.71 -3.22
CA LEU A 141 9.36 -4.64 -2.50
C LEU A 141 8.72 -3.70 -3.52
N LEU A 142 7.41 -3.48 -3.36
CA LEU A 142 6.58 -2.71 -4.27
C LEU A 142 6.07 -1.45 -3.57
N ASN A 143 6.46 -0.28 -4.08
CA ASN A 143 5.90 1.01 -3.65
C ASN A 143 4.73 1.35 -4.55
N VAL A 144 3.52 1.51 -4.01
CA VAL A 144 2.33 1.85 -4.78
C VAL A 144 1.71 3.17 -4.36
N HIS A 145 1.13 3.87 -5.33
CA HIS A 145 0.28 5.01 -5.09
C HIS A 145 -0.92 4.98 -6.02
N LEU A 146 -2.09 4.57 -5.52
CA LEU A 146 -3.30 4.39 -6.33
C LEU A 146 -4.16 5.66 -6.39
N PHE A 147 -5.24 5.61 -7.18
CA PHE A 147 -6.15 6.73 -7.42
C PHE A 147 -6.98 7.11 -6.18
N HIS A 148 -7.22 8.41 -6.02
CA HIS A 148 -7.94 9.00 -4.89
C HIS A 148 -9.36 9.42 -5.30
N ASP A 149 -10.25 9.57 -4.32
CA ASP A 149 -11.62 10.03 -4.60
C ASP A 149 -11.66 11.55 -4.84
N ALA A 150 -12.21 11.93 -5.99
CA ALA A 150 -12.42 13.33 -6.35
C ALA A 150 -13.70 13.92 -5.71
N SER A 151 -14.67 13.10 -5.33
CA SER A 151 -15.96 13.52 -4.75
C SER A 151 -16.49 12.53 -3.71
N ASN A 152 -16.82 12.99 -2.49
CA ASN A 152 -17.49 12.11 -1.51
C ASN A 152 -18.91 11.73 -1.96
N LEU A 153 -19.58 12.61 -2.71
CA LEU A 153 -20.93 12.34 -3.21
C LEU A 153 -20.94 11.18 -4.21
N LEU A 154 -20.01 11.19 -5.18
CA LEU A 154 -19.86 10.09 -6.15
C LEU A 154 -19.37 8.81 -5.47
N ALA A 155 -18.55 8.93 -4.42
CA ALA A 155 -18.13 7.78 -3.63
C ALA A 155 -19.30 7.10 -2.89
N ALA A 156 -20.30 7.89 -2.45
CA ALA A 156 -21.45 7.40 -1.69
C ALA A 156 -22.65 6.98 -2.58
N GLU A 157 -22.59 7.21 -3.89
CA GLU A 157 -23.71 6.95 -4.80
C GLU A 157 -23.99 5.45 -5.00
N HIS A 158 -22.93 4.64 -5.09
CA HIS A 158 -23.02 3.21 -5.34
C HIS A 158 -21.98 2.41 -4.54
N SER A 159 -22.30 1.15 -4.24
CA SER A 159 -21.39 0.15 -3.66
C SER A 159 -21.12 -0.97 -4.69
N PRO A 160 -19.85 -1.22 -5.10
CA PRO A 160 -18.67 -0.39 -4.87
C PRO A 160 -18.68 0.88 -5.72
N SER A 161 -18.00 1.93 -5.24
CA SER A 161 -17.90 3.21 -5.95
C SER A 161 -17.07 3.11 -7.23
N ILE A 162 -17.24 4.09 -8.12
CA ILE A 162 -16.40 4.20 -9.33
C ILE A 162 -14.91 4.32 -8.99
N TYR A 163 -14.56 5.05 -7.91
CA TYR A 163 -13.18 5.21 -7.47
C TYR A 163 -12.57 3.90 -6.96
N SER A 164 -13.36 3.08 -6.25
CA SER A 164 -12.92 1.75 -5.83
C SER A 164 -12.63 0.84 -7.03
N LYS A 165 -13.47 0.90 -8.08
CA LYS A 165 -13.21 0.17 -9.35
C LYS A 165 -11.91 0.63 -10.01
N CYS A 166 -11.64 1.93 -10.06
CA CYS A 166 -10.38 2.47 -10.59
C CYS A 166 -9.15 1.97 -9.80
N ARG A 167 -9.23 1.95 -8.46
CA ARG A 167 -8.16 1.41 -7.61
C ARG A 167 -7.96 -0.09 -7.82
N ARG A 168 -9.06 -0.86 -7.93
CA ARG A 168 -9.01 -2.29 -8.24
C ARG A 168 -8.25 -2.52 -9.55
N ASN A 169 -8.65 -1.87 -10.65
CA ASN A 169 -7.99 -2.01 -11.94
C ASN A 169 -6.49 -1.64 -11.89
N ALA A 170 -6.14 -0.58 -11.17
CA ALA A 170 -4.75 -0.17 -10.99
C ALA A 170 -3.92 -1.20 -10.20
N LEU A 171 -4.49 -1.77 -9.14
CA LEU A 171 -3.81 -2.80 -8.35
C LEU A 171 -3.69 -4.12 -9.12
N GLU A 172 -4.73 -4.53 -9.84
CA GLU A 172 -4.68 -5.69 -10.76
C GLU A 172 -3.57 -5.51 -11.80
N TYR A 173 -3.49 -4.33 -12.42
CA TYR A 173 -2.42 -4.00 -13.35
C TYR A 173 -1.04 -4.10 -12.71
N THR A 174 -0.85 -3.56 -11.50
CA THR A 174 0.42 -3.70 -10.76
C THR A 174 0.78 -5.16 -10.58
N LEU A 175 -0.16 -5.96 -10.08
CA LEU A 175 0.07 -7.38 -9.88
C LEU A 175 0.35 -8.09 -11.21
N GLN A 176 -0.27 -7.73 -12.32
CA GLN A 176 -0.02 -8.33 -13.63
C GLN A 176 1.36 -7.99 -14.20
N ASN A 177 1.89 -6.79 -13.93
CA ASN A 177 3.11 -6.26 -14.54
C ASN A 177 4.39 -6.43 -13.69
N LEU A 178 4.34 -7.23 -12.64
CA LEU A 178 5.53 -7.62 -11.88
C LEU A 178 6.51 -8.41 -12.74
N SER A 179 7.79 -8.07 -12.66
CA SER A 179 8.82 -8.84 -13.37
C SER A 179 8.94 -10.25 -12.81
N VAL A 180 9.20 -11.19 -13.69
CA VAL A 180 9.58 -12.56 -13.33
C VAL A 180 11.09 -12.68 -13.12
N ASP A 181 11.54 -13.78 -12.55
CA ASP A 181 12.93 -14.21 -12.52
C ASP A 181 13.34 -14.88 -13.85
N PRO A 182 14.61 -15.29 -14.04
CA PRO A 182 15.05 -15.96 -15.27
C PRO A 182 14.31 -17.27 -15.61
N ASP A 183 13.70 -17.92 -14.62
CA ASP A 183 12.92 -19.15 -14.80
C ASP A 183 11.44 -18.85 -15.14
N GLY A 184 11.10 -17.56 -15.34
CA GLY A 184 9.74 -17.13 -15.65
C GLY A 184 8.80 -17.11 -14.44
N LYS A 185 9.32 -17.26 -13.22
CA LYS A 185 8.52 -17.29 -11.98
C LYS A 185 8.53 -15.92 -11.31
N ARG A 186 7.40 -15.55 -10.72
CA ARG A 186 7.35 -14.40 -9.80
C ARG A 186 8.02 -14.78 -8.50
N VAL A 187 8.72 -13.86 -7.86
CA VAL A 187 9.28 -14.07 -6.51
C VAL A 187 8.25 -13.64 -5.44
N PRO A 188 8.38 -14.07 -4.18
CA PRO A 188 7.63 -13.50 -3.05
C PRO A 188 7.72 -11.97 -3.01
N TYR A 189 6.68 -11.28 -2.54
CA TYR A 189 6.71 -9.82 -2.54
C TYR A 189 5.92 -9.19 -1.39
N VAL A 190 6.31 -7.96 -1.04
CA VAL A 190 5.58 -7.07 -0.12
C VAL A 190 5.19 -5.82 -0.90
N ILE A 191 3.92 -5.45 -0.83
CA ILE A 191 3.35 -4.30 -1.52
C ILE A 191 2.78 -3.31 -0.53
N PHE A 192 3.31 -2.09 -0.55
CA PHE A 192 2.96 -1.07 0.44
C PHE A 192 3.10 0.35 -0.07
N GLY A 193 2.29 1.23 0.50
CA GLY A 193 2.19 2.62 0.10
C GLY A 193 0.79 3.17 0.32
N ASP A 194 0.45 4.23 -0.42
CA ASP A 194 -0.88 4.83 -0.40
C ASP A 194 -1.79 4.14 -1.42
N PHE A 195 -2.49 3.10 -0.96
CA PHE A 195 -3.51 2.42 -1.74
C PHE A 195 -4.73 3.31 -1.99
N ASN A 196 -4.90 4.41 -1.25
CA ASN A 196 -6.09 5.22 -1.26
C ASN A 196 -7.39 4.43 -1.04
N PHE A 197 -7.33 3.21 -0.49
CA PHE A 197 -8.51 2.42 -0.15
C PHE A 197 -9.38 3.20 0.82
N ARG A 198 -10.68 3.21 0.53
CA ARG A 198 -11.69 3.93 1.31
C ARG A 198 -12.63 2.93 1.96
N LEU A 199 -13.33 3.41 2.99
CA LEU A 199 -14.53 2.74 3.42
C LEU A 199 -15.57 2.78 2.30
N ASP A 200 -16.40 1.75 2.21
CA ASP A 200 -17.58 1.75 1.35
C ASP A 200 -18.56 2.82 1.83
N ALA A 201 -18.41 4.03 1.27
CA ALA A 201 -19.14 5.20 1.69
C ALA A 201 -20.65 5.02 1.52
N HIS A 202 -21.09 4.31 0.48
CA HIS A 202 -22.50 4.04 0.26
C HIS A 202 -23.09 3.24 1.42
N ARG A 203 -22.50 2.08 1.75
CA ARG A 203 -22.96 1.23 2.84
C ARG A 203 -22.82 1.90 4.21
N LEU A 204 -21.75 2.68 4.41
CA LEU A 204 -21.55 3.43 5.65
C LEU A 204 -22.65 4.49 5.84
N VAL A 205 -23.00 5.22 4.78
CA VAL A 205 -24.06 6.22 4.80
C VAL A 205 -25.41 5.58 5.10
N GLU A 206 -25.72 4.45 4.46
CA GLU A 206 -26.93 3.67 4.78
C GLU A 206 -26.95 3.23 6.25
N HIS A 207 -25.84 2.70 6.76
CA HIS A 207 -25.73 2.29 8.15
C HIS A 207 -25.95 3.45 9.14
N ILE A 208 -25.45 4.64 8.81
CA ILE A 208 -25.66 5.84 9.65
C ILE A 208 -27.11 6.30 9.60
N ALA A 209 -27.76 6.20 8.43
CA ALA A 209 -29.14 6.59 8.16
C ALA A 209 -30.19 5.61 8.73
N ASP A 210 -29.84 4.34 8.96
CA ASP A 210 -30.77 3.25 9.34
C ASP A 210 -31.33 3.36 10.78
N LYS A 211 -31.13 4.49 11.46
CA LYS A 211 -31.94 4.80 12.64
C LYS A 211 -33.30 5.28 12.13
N ARG A 212 -34.30 4.39 12.16
CA ARG A 212 -35.68 4.40 11.59
C ARG A 212 -36.46 5.73 11.45
N ASN A 213 -35.99 6.85 11.96
CA ASN A 213 -36.61 8.17 11.90
C ASN A 213 -35.69 9.28 11.33
N ASP A 214 -34.52 8.94 10.80
CA ASP A 214 -33.62 9.94 10.20
C ASP A 214 -34.21 10.52 8.88
N LEU A 215 -34.11 11.84 8.71
CA LEU A 215 -34.50 12.54 7.49
C LEU A 215 -33.29 12.76 6.58
N ILE A 216 -33.44 12.46 5.28
CA ILE A 216 -32.38 12.63 4.28
C ILE A 216 -32.73 13.79 3.34
N ASP A 217 -32.02 14.90 3.50
CA ASP A 217 -32.11 16.06 2.59
C ASP A 217 -31.09 15.92 1.46
N LYS A 218 -31.55 15.90 0.21
CA LYS A 218 -30.70 16.00 -0.99
C LYS A 218 -30.87 17.38 -1.62
N ILE A 219 -29.83 18.21 -1.52
CA ILE A 219 -29.84 19.59 -2.00
C ILE A 219 -29.14 19.64 -3.36
N LYS A 220 -29.86 20.15 -4.36
CA LYS A 220 -29.35 20.36 -5.72
C LYS A 220 -28.44 21.58 -5.82
N GLY A 221 -27.54 21.58 -6.82
CA GLY A 221 -26.70 22.74 -7.12
C GLY A 221 -27.51 23.94 -7.59
N LYS A 222 -26.97 25.16 -7.41
CA LYS A 222 -27.67 26.43 -7.72
C LYS A 222 -28.21 26.54 -9.16
N ASN A 223 -27.65 25.78 -10.11
CA ASN A 223 -28.05 25.75 -11.53
C ASN A 223 -27.89 24.33 -12.15
N SER A 224 -28.08 23.27 -11.37
CA SER A 224 -27.91 21.89 -11.86
C SER A 224 -28.87 20.94 -11.14
N ASP A 225 -29.34 19.92 -11.86
CA ASP A 225 -30.08 18.82 -11.25
C ASP A 225 -29.19 17.87 -10.44
N GLU A 226 -27.86 18.03 -10.53
CA GLU A 226 -26.91 17.28 -9.73
C GLU A 226 -27.01 17.63 -8.24
N ILE A 227 -26.94 16.59 -7.41
CA ILE A 227 -26.89 16.72 -5.96
C ILE A 227 -25.57 17.38 -5.58
N ALA A 228 -25.64 18.52 -4.90
CA ALA A 228 -24.48 19.25 -4.39
C ALA A 228 -24.19 18.93 -2.92
N LYS A 229 -25.21 18.50 -2.17
CA LYS A 229 -25.11 18.23 -0.74
C LYS A 229 -26.14 17.21 -0.28
N ILE A 230 -25.73 16.32 0.62
CA ILE A 230 -26.59 15.38 1.34
C ILE A 230 -26.49 15.71 2.83
N ILE A 231 -27.63 15.82 3.52
CA ILE A 231 -27.68 15.98 4.97
C ILE A 231 -28.58 14.88 5.54
N ILE A 232 -28.06 14.10 6.47
CA ILE A 232 -28.85 13.17 7.28
C ILE A 232 -29.09 13.81 8.63
N ARG A 233 -30.35 13.91 9.03
CA ARG A 233 -30.78 14.53 10.29
C ARG A 233 -31.41 13.51 11.21
N ASN A 234 -31.19 13.68 12.51
CA ASN A 234 -31.85 12.87 13.54
C ASN A 234 -33.32 13.28 13.76
N GLU A 235 -33.99 12.58 14.68
CA GLU A 235 -35.35 12.88 15.14
C GLU A 235 -35.56 14.33 15.63
N ASP A 236 -34.52 14.95 16.19
CA ASP A 236 -34.53 16.35 16.63
C ASP A 236 -34.23 17.36 15.49
N ASN A 237 -34.21 16.91 14.23
CA ASN A 237 -33.85 17.69 13.05
C ASN A 237 -32.40 18.24 13.06
N LYS A 238 -31.53 17.73 13.94
CA LYS A 238 -30.11 18.09 14.02
C LYS A 238 -29.30 17.28 13.00
N PRO A 239 -28.33 17.89 12.30
CA PRO A 239 -27.52 17.20 11.31
C PRO A 239 -26.58 16.18 11.99
N ARG A 240 -26.63 14.93 11.52
CA ARG A 240 -25.77 13.82 11.96
C ARG A 240 -24.69 13.48 10.94
N LEU A 241 -24.98 13.63 9.65
CA LEU A 241 -24.01 13.50 8.58
C LEU A 241 -24.25 14.58 7.53
N THR A 242 -23.19 15.28 7.14
CA THR A 242 -23.16 16.14 5.96
C THR A 242 -22.15 15.61 4.95
N ILE A 243 -22.57 15.49 3.69
CA ILE A 243 -21.71 15.09 2.58
C ILE A 243 -21.80 16.15 1.48
N GLU A 244 -20.64 16.66 1.08
CA GLU A 244 -20.46 17.47 -0.12
C GLU A 244 -19.30 16.91 -0.93
N LYS A 245 -19.04 17.46 -2.12
CA LYS A 245 -17.93 17.01 -2.97
C LYS A 245 -16.59 16.91 -2.22
N LYS A 246 -16.32 17.85 -1.30
CA LYS A 246 -15.08 17.93 -0.51
C LYS A 246 -15.33 17.96 1.01
N GLU A 247 -16.52 17.57 1.47
CA GLU A 247 -16.85 17.47 2.89
C GLU A 247 -17.50 16.11 3.20
N PHE A 248 -17.10 15.49 4.29
CA PHE A 248 -17.73 14.34 4.94
C PHE A 248 -17.66 14.58 6.45
N ASN A 249 -18.79 14.92 7.06
CA ASN A 249 -18.81 15.44 8.42
C ASN A 249 -19.89 14.73 9.24
N LEU A 250 -19.46 13.89 10.19
CA LEU A 250 -20.35 13.20 11.15
C LEU A 250 -20.66 14.08 12.39
N HIS A 251 -20.43 15.38 12.28
CA HIS A 251 -20.64 16.39 13.32
C HIS A 251 -19.94 16.00 14.62
N GLU A 252 -20.66 15.97 15.74
CA GLU A 252 -20.12 15.68 17.08
C GLU A 252 -19.49 14.28 17.21
N ASN A 253 -19.83 13.35 16.32
CA ASN A 253 -19.36 11.97 16.39
C ASN A 253 -18.20 11.67 15.43
N HIS A 254 -17.68 12.66 14.71
CA HIS A 254 -16.68 12.43 13.66
C HIS A 254 -15.44 11.72 14.19
N ASP A 255 -14.74 12.29 15.16
CA ASP A 255 -13.51 11.68 15.66
C ASP A 255 -13.78 10.40 16.47
N SER A 256 -14.83 10.38 17.30
CA SER A 256 -15.13 9.22 18.16
C SER A 256 -15.50 7.97 17.35
N PHE A 257 -16.24 8.12 16.25
CA PHE A 257 -16.62 6.99 15.40
C PHE A 257 -15.38 6.32 14.78
N PHE A 258 -14.40 7.08 14.30
CA PHE A 258 -13.24 6.54 13.60
C PHE A 258 -12.04 6.22 14.51
N ASN A 259 -11.83 6.96 15.61
CA ASN A 259 -10.72 6.71 16.55
C ASN A 259 -11.07 5.71 17.65
N THR A 260 -12.29 5.80 18.22
CA THR A 260 -12.68 5.02 19.39
C THR A 260 -13.50 3.80 18.99
N ASN A 261 -14.38 3.95 18.01
CA ASN A 261 -15.25 2.89 17.52
C ASN A 261 -14.74 2.24 16.22
N THR A 262 -13.42 2.10 16.11
CA THR A 262 -12.70 1.62 14.93
C THR A 262 -13.23 0.31 14.37
N LYS A 263 -13.71 -0.60 15.24
CA LYS A 263 -14.32 -1.88 14.85
C LYS A 263 -15.59 -1.72 14.03
N GLU A 264 -16.37 -0.67 14.25
CA GLU A 264 -17.55 -0.37 13.43
C GLU A 264 -17.13 0.14 12.05
N ALA A 265 -16.13 1.03 11.98
CA ALA A 265 -15.60 1.50 10.70
C ALA A 265 -14.99 0.37 9.86
N HIS A 266 -14.33 -0.62 10.48
CA HIS A 266 -13.77 -1.80 9.80
C HIS A 266 -14.79 -2.60 9.00
N LYS A 267 -16.07 -2.61 9.42
CA LYS A 267 -17.14 -3.30 8.69
C LYS A 267 -17.39 -2.73 7.29
N PHE A 268 -16.75 -1.62 6.93
CA PHE A 268 -16.88 -0.97 5.63
C PHE A 268 -15.55 -0.96 4.84
N ASP A 269 -14.45 -1.51 5.37
CA ASP A 269 -13.14 -1.61 4.70
C ASP A 269 -13.05 -2.90 3.86
N PHE A 270 -13.62 -2.87 2.65
CA PHE A 270 -13.75 -4.07 1.80
C PHE A 270 -12.79 -4.12 0.60
N GLU A 271 -12.12 -3.03 0.26
CA GLU A 271 -11.40 -2.94 -1.02
C GLU A 271 -10.27 -3.97 -1.17
N SER A 272 -9.58 -4.32 -0.07
CA SER A 272 -8.56 -5.37 -0.07
C SER A 272 -9.14 -6.77 -0.30
N SER A 273 -10.42 -6.99 -0.01
CA SER A 273 -11.04 -8.33 -0.04
C SER A 273 -11.03 -8.96 -1.42
N SER A 274 -11.08 -8.16 -2.49
CA SER A 274 -10.98 -8.64 -3.88
C SER A 274 -9.62 -9.26 -4.21
N PHE A 275 -8.62 -9.11 -3.33
CA PHE A 275 -7.26 -9.59 -3.52
C PHE A 275 -6.85 -10.65 -2.50
N ASN A 276 -7.77 -11.15 -1.67
CA ASN A 276 -7.46 -12.13 -0.62
C ASN A 276 -6.86 -13.44 -1.15
N ASP A 277 -7.12 -13.80 -2.41
CA ASP A 277 -6.53 -14.98 -3.05
C ASP A 277 -5.04 -14.80 -3.39
N TYR A 278 -4.57 -13.55 -3.45
CA TYR A 278 -3.21 -13.19 -3.88
C TYR A 278 -2.39 -12.54 -2.76
N LEU A 279 -3.05 -11.75 -1.93
CA LEU A 279 -2.47 -10.89 -0.92
C LEU A 279 -3.03 -11.22 0.45
N TYR A 280 -2.18 -11.04 1.44
CA TYR A 280 -2.50 -11.18 2.84
C TYR A 280 -2.18 -9.86 3.56
N GLU A 281 -3.09 -9.40 4.41
CA GLU A 281 -2.86 -8.28 5.30
C GLU A 281 -3.01 -8.76 6.75
N TYR A 282 -2.14 -8.30 7.64
CA TYR A 282 -2.34 -8.50 9.08
C TYR A 282 -3.55 -7.69 9.57
N GLU A 283 -4.18 -8.17 10.65
CA GLU A 283 -5.27 -7.45 11.30
C GLU A 283 -4.82 -6.04 11.68
N LYS A 284 -5.64 -5.06 11.33
CA LYS A 284 -5.41 -3.66 11.70
C LYS A 284 -6.07 -3.42 13.05
N THR A 285 -5.26 -3.07 14.05
CA THR A 285 -5.76 -2.70 15.39
C THR A 285 -5.67 -1.20 15.66
N PHE A 286 -5.32 -0.42 14.63
CA PHE A 286 -5.10 1.01 14.68
C PHE A 286 -6.19 1.78 13.91
N PRO A 287 -6.48 3.04 14.28
CA PRO A 287 -7.51 3.82 13.61
C PRO A 287 -7.13 4.19 12.17
N PRO A 288 -8.08 4.65 11.34
CA PRO A 288 -7.81 5.11 9.97
C PRO A 288 -6.60 6.04 9.88
N SER A 289 -5.77 5.87 8.84
CA SER A 289 -4.52 6.63 8.64
C SER A 289 -4.72 8.01 8.01
N TYR A 290 -5.92 8.31 7.51
CA TYR A 290 -6.24 9.53 6.76
C TYR A 290 -7.73 9.89 6.93
N PRO A 291 -8.15 11.19 6.87
CA PRO A 291 -7.34 12.40 6.83
C PRO A 291 -7.19 13.09 8.20
N TYR A 292 -5.99 13.13 8.79
CA TYR A 292 -5.77 13.84 10.06
C TYR A 292 -5.67 15.36 9.89
N SER A 293 -6.00 16.10 10.96
CA SER A 293 -5.75 17.54 11.07
C SER A 293 -4.24 17.81 10.99
N GLU A 294 -3.88 18.86 10.27
CA GLU A 294 -2.49 19.32 10.16
C GLU A 294 -2.14 20.37 11.23
N GLU A 295 -3.10 20.72 12.10
CA GLU A 295 -2.92 21.62 13.24
C GLU A 295 -2.21 20.92 14.40
N HIS A 296 -1.20 21.57 15.00
CA HIS A 296 -0.34 20.93 16.01
C HIS A 296 -1.08 20.47 17.27
N HIS A 297 -2.14 21.17 17.68
CA HIS A 297 -2.93 20.88 18.88
C HIS A 297 -4.06 19.87 18.63
N GLU A 298 -4.26 19.44 17.38
CA GLU A 298 -5.33 18.53 16.95
C GLU A 298 -4.76 17.22 16.35
N ALA A 299 -3.61 16.76 16.85
CA ALA A 299 -2.87 15.65 16.23
C ALA A 299 -3.67 14.34 16.07
N ARG A 300 -4.75 14.13 16.84
CA ARG A 300 -5.63 12.96 16.78
C ARG A 300 -6.95 13.20 16.04
N SER A 301 -7.26 14.43 15.68
CA SER A 301 -8.53 14.79 15.03
C SER A 301 -8.46 14.55 13.53
N TYR A 302 -9.59 14.21 12.92
CA TYR A 302 -9.73 14.09 11.48
C TYR A 302 -10.23 15.39 10.84
N LEU A 303 -9.68 15.70 9.67
CA LEU A 303 -10.26 16.68 8.76
C LEU A 303 -11.59 16.16 8.23
N ARG A 304 -12.55 17.06 8.07
CA ARG A 304 -13.86 16.74 7.47
C ARG A 304 -13.81 16.69 5.94
N ALA A 305 -12.63 16.73 5.33
CA ALA A 305 -12.51 16.83 3.87
C ALA A 305 -12.92 15.53 3.14
N ARG A 306 -12.70 14.37 3.78
CA ARG A 306 -13.03 13.04 3.27
C ARG A 306 -13.48 12.15 4.42
N CYS A 307 -14.20 11.08 4.11
CA CYS A 307 -14.46 10.01 5.07
C CYS A 307 -13.13 9.38 5.50
N PRO A 308 -12.83 9.32 6.81
CA PRO A 308 -11.64 8.64 7.31
C PRO A 308 -11.53 7.19 6.85
N ALA A 309 -10.34 6.78 6.43
CA ALA A 309 -10.08 5.44 5.92
C ALA A 309 -8.62 4.98 6.14
N TRP A 310 -8.39 3.67 6.03
CA TRP A 310 -7.06 3.08 5.96
C TRP A 310 -6.54 3.12 4.52
N CYS A 311 -6.05 4.29 4.11
CA CYS A 311 -5.45 4.51 2.80
C CYS A 311 -4.07 3.86 2.69
N ASP A 312 -3.31 3.89 3.78
CA ASP A 312 -1.91 3.46 3.86
C ASP A 312 -1.86 2.02 4.37
N ARG A 313 -1.30 1.11 3.58
CA ARG A 313 -1.39 -0.34 3.83
C ARG A 313 -0.09 -1.07 3.51
N ILE A 314 0.13 -2.19 4.20
CA ILE A 314 1.24 -3.11 3.92
C ILE A 314 0.66 -4.53 3.76
N LEU A 315 0.71 -5.05 2.52
CA LEU A 315 0.20 -6.37 2.17
C LEU A 315 1.35 -7.27 1.72
N LEU A 316 1.25 -8.55 2.04
CA LEU A 316 2.21 -9.59 1.69
C LEU A 316 1.62 -10.47 0.60
N SER A 317 2.44 -10.95 -0.34
CA SER A 317 2.05 -12.14 -1.11
C SER A 317 1.92 -13.33 -0.15
N HIS A 318 1.02 -14.28 -0.45
CA HIS A 318 0.94 -15.51 0.35
C HIS A 318 2.27 -16.26 0.41
N SER A 319 3.04 -16.24 -0.69
CA SER A 319 4.38 -16.80 -0.72
C SER A 319 5.34 -16.09 0.23
N PHE A 320 5.30 -14.76 0.35
CA PHE A 320 6.14 -14.03 1.32
C PHE A 320 5.73 -14.36 2.76
N LYS A 321 4.42 -14.43 3.02
CA LYS A 321 3.86 -14.77 4.34
C LYS A 321 4.41 -16.09 4.88
N ASN A 322 4.62 -17.10 4.02
CA ASN A 322 5.16 -18.40 4.42
C ASN A 322 6.58 -18.34 5.01
N PHE A 323 7.31 -17.24 4.82
CA PHE A 323 8.64 -17.04 5.40
C PHE A 323 8.61 -16.26 6.72
N VAL A 324 7.44 -15.76 7.14
CA VAL A 324 7.32 -14.98 8.38
C VAL A 324 7.38 -15.93 9.58
N ASP A 325 8.44 -15.79 10.38
CA ASP A 325 8.66 -16.57 11.60
C ASP A 325 7.89 -15.94 12.77
N THR A 326 6.61 -16.27 12.85
CA THR A 326 5.70 -15.84 13.92
C THR A 326 6.07 -16.45 15.28
N LYS A 327 6.85 -17.54 15.32
CA LYS A 327 7.34 -18.13 16.57
C LYS A 327 8.49 -17.30 17.16
N ALA A 328 9.36 -16.77 16.31
CA ALA A 328 10.45 -15.90 16.74
C ALA A 328 9.95 -14.53 17.23
N LYS A 329 9.03 -13.90 16.49
CA LYS A 329 8.43 -12.62 16.88
C LYS A 329 7.09 -12.42 16.17
N MET A 330 6.06 -12.09 16.95
CA MET A 330 4.79 -11.70 16.38
C MET A 330 4.93 -10.41 15.56
N PRO A 331 4.40 -10.37 14.32
CA PRO A 331 4.37 -9.16 13.52
C PRO A 331 3.67 -8.01 14.23
N SER A 332 4.25 -6.81 14.15
CA SER A 332 3.69 -5.57 14.71
C SER A 332 3.25 -4.69 13.54
N TYR A 333 1.95 -4.41 13.44
CA TYR A 333 1.34 -3.63 12.36
C TYR A 333 0.55 -2.46 12.95
N ASP A 334 1.05 -1.23 12.78
CA ASP A 334 0.49 -0.05 13.46
C ASP A 334 0.86 1.26 12.73
N ILE A 335 0.31 2.38 13.19
CA ILE A 335 0.66 3.72 12.75
C ILE A 335 1.84 4.31 13.54
N ILE A 336 2.55 5.24 12.91
CA ILE A 336 3.62 6.02 13.53
C ILE A 336 3.08 7.41 13.85
N GLY A 337 3.39 7.90 15.05
CA GLY A 337 3.11 9.29 15.42
C GLY A 337 1.62 9.58 15.62
N TYR A 338 0.87 8.66 16.23
CA TYR A 338 -0.55 8.88 16.55
C TYR A 338 -0.76 10.22 17.27
N ASP A 339 0.10 10.52 18.23
CA ASP A 339 0.08 11.73 19.05
C ASP A 339 0.83 12.92 18.45
N ALA A 340 1.39 12.77 17.25
CA ALA A 340 2.21 13.79 16.60
C ALA A 340 1.56 14.29 15.31
N CYS A 341 1.60 15.59 15.08
CA CYS A 341 1.08 16.15 13.84
C CYS A 341 2.13 15.98 12.72
N VAL A 342 2.00 14.93 11.90
CA VAL A 342 2.97 14.56 10.86
C VAL A 342 2.49 14.85 9.43
N GLY A 343 1.22 15.21 9.28
CA GLY A 343 0.54 15.44 7.99
C GLY A 343 -0.90 14.89 8.02
N ASP A 344 -1.62 15.05 6.92
CA ASP A 344 -2.98 14.51 6.76
C ASP A 344 -3.00 12.97 6.67
N HIS A 345 -1.86 12.34 6.43
CA HIS A 345 -1.64 10.90 6.56
C HIS A 345 -0.71 10.58 7.73
N LYS A 346 -1.07 9.57 8.52
CA LYS A 346 -0.16 8.93 9.49
C LYS A 346 0.62 7.82 8.78
N PRO A 347 1.96 7.77 8.90
CA PRO A 347 2.74 6.65 8.39
C PRO A 347 2.26 5.34 9.00
N VAL A 348 2.20 4.27 8.20
CA VAL A 348 1.88 2.91 8.67
C VAL A 348 3.16 2.06 8.57
N TYR A 349 3.39 1.19 9.55
CA TYR A 349 4.53 0.28 9.56
C TYR A 349 4.14 -1.16 9.88
N LEU A 350 4.91 -2.10 9.33
CA LEU A 350 4.90 -3.52 9.63
C LEU A 350 6.32 -3.95 9.98
N SER A 351 6.51 -4.42 11.22
CA SER A 351 7.75 -5.05 11.68
C SER A 351 7.52 -6.54 11.83
N LEU A 352 8.36 -7.36 11.20
CA LEU A 352 8.24 -8.81 11.24
C LEU A 352 9.61 -9.48 11.19
N THR A 353 9.64 -10.77 11.52
CA THR A 353 10.84 -11.61 11.37
C THR A 353 10.62 -12.57 10.23
N VAL A 354 11.60 -12.67 9.32
CA VAL A 354 11.63 -13.72 8.29
C VAL A 354 12.69 -14.76 8.63
N GLY A 355 12.42 -16.02 8.32
CA GLY A 355 13.35 -17.11 8.57
C GLY A 355 13.28 -18.20 7.49
N LEU A 356 14.42 -18.77 7.17
CA LEU A 356 14.46 -20.00 6.38
C LEU A 356 14.18 -21.19 7.31
N VAL A 357 12.96 -21.72 7.23
CA VAL A 357 12.63 -23.03 7.80
C VAL A 357 13.14 -24.09 6.84
N GLN A 358 13.81 -25.14 7.34
CA GLN A 358 14.49 -26.14 6.52
C GLN A 358 13.57 -26.89 5.52
N GLY A 359 12.25 -26.84 5.70
CA GLY A 359 11.24 -27.32 4.73
C GLY A 359 10.83 -26.32 3.64
N ASN A 360 10.99 -25.01 3.84
CA ASN A 360 10.59 -23.98 2.86
C ASN A 360 11.50 -23.97 1.62
N TYR A 361 12.72 -24.52 1.70
CA TYR A 361 13.68 -24.51 0.58
C TYR A 361 13.25 -25.41 -0.59
N ASP A 362 12.62 -26.56 -0.29
CA ASP A 362 12.06 -27.46 -1.30
C ASP A 362 10.73 -26.95 -1.85
N ASP A 363 9.94 -26.27 -1.02
CA ASP A 363 8.72 -25.57 -1.45
C ASP A 363 9.04 -24.39 -2.36
N ILE A 364 10.13 -23.62 -2.12
CA ILE A 364 10.61 -22.59 -3.05
C ILE A 364 10.92 -23.18 -4.44
N ARG A 365 11.57 -24.35 -4.49
CA ARG A 365 11.91 -25.02 -5.77
C ARG A 365 10.69 -25.60 -6.48
N ARG A 366 9.74 -26.15 -5.72
CA ARG A 366 8.48 -26.73 -6.23
C ARG A 366 7.38 -25.71 -6.49
N TRP A 367 7.53 -24.49 -5.98
CA TRP A 367 6.55 -23.43 -6.18
C TRP A 367 6.55 -23.01 -7.66
N ASN A 368 5.37 -23.12 -8.28
CA ASN A 368 5.13 -22.81 -9.69
C ASN A 368 4.92 -21.30 -9.94
N GLY A 369 5.42 -20.45 -9.04
CA GLY A 369 5.18 -19.00 -9.04
C GLY A 369 3.82 -18.62 -8.44
N ALA A 370 3.64 -17.32 -8.19
CA ALA A 370 2.34 -16.79 -7.76
C ALA A 370 1.34 -16.93 -8.93
N PRO A 371 0.08 -17.34 -8.68
CA PRO A 371 -0.90 -17.49 -9.74
C PRO A 371 -0.99 -16.22 -10.58
N THR A 372 -1.00 -16.39 -11.91
CA THR A 372 -1.21 -15.31 -12.85
C THR A 372 -2.65 -14.85 -12.76
N TYR A 373 -2.87 -13.56 -12.52
CA TYR A 373 -4.22 -12.95 -12.44
C TYR A 373 -5.05 -13.19 -13.72
N SER A 374 -4.40 -13.47 -14.85
CA SER A 374 -5.04 -13.76 -16.14
C SER A 374 -5.91 -15.02 -16.17
N ASN A 375 -5.84 -15.90 -15.17
CA ASN A 375 -6.54 -17.20 -15.23
C ASN A 375 -8.02 -17.15 -14.79
N LEU A 376 -8.59 -15.98 -14.47
CA LEU A 376 -9.96 -15.85 -13.94
C LEU A 376 -10.77 -14.63 -14.44
N LEU A 377 -10.43 -14.04 -15.60
CA LEU A 377 -11.35 -13.05 -16.20
C LEU A 377 -12.53 -13.77 -16.90
N PRO A 378 -13.79 -13.34 -16.68
CA PRO A 378 -14.90 -13.70 -17.56
C PRO A 378 -14.57 -13.29 -19.00
N GLU A 379 -14.90 -14.14 -19.96
CA GLU A 379 -14.74 -13.92 -21.41
C GLU A 379 -15.59 -12.74 -21.92
N THR A 380 -15.29 -11.51 -21.53
CA THR A 380 -15.95 -10.33 -22.09
C THR A 380 -14.98 -9.19 -22.36
N TYR A 381 -13.73 -9.47 -22.73
CA TYR A 381 -12.87 -8.51 -23.45
C TYR A 381 -11.81 -9.26 -24.26
N SER A 382 -12.24 -9.81 -25.40
CA SER A 382 -11.36 -10.32 -26.45
C SER A 382 -11.99 -9.96 -27.80
N SER A 383 -11.50 -8.88 -28.40
CA SER A 383 -11.74 -8.60 -29.81
C SER A 383 -10.78 -9.45 -30.65
N GLU A 384 -11.38 -10.29 -31.49
CA GLU A 384 -10.85 -10.85 -32.73
C GLU A 384 -9.43 -11.44 -32.71
N ARG A 385 -9.34 -12.76 -32.46
CA ARG A 385 -8.44 -13.63 -33.22
C ARG A 385 -9.11 -14.96 -33.54
N THR A 386 -9.08 -15.25 -34.83
CA THR A 386 -9.50 -16.43 -35.59
C THR A 386 -9.57 -17.77 -34.85
N LYS A 387 -10.75 -18.39 -34.92
CA LYS A 387 -11.04 -19.79 -34.59
C LYS A 387 -10.42 -20.73 -35.62
N THR A 388 -9.71 -21.76 -35.15
CA THR A 388 -9.81 -23.12 -35.71
C THR A 388 -9.95 -24.10 -34.55
N ARG A 389 -11.03 -24.87 -34.61
CA ARG A 389 -11.52 -25.85 -33.62
C ARG A 389 -10.97 -27.22 -34.01
N SER A 390 -10.46 -27.96 -33.04
CA SER A 390 -10.45 -29.42 -33.06
C SER A 390 -10.62 -29.89 -31.63
N GLU A 391 -11.75 -30.57 -31.42
CA GLU A 391 -12.22 -31.14 -30.17
C GLU A 391 -11.44 -32.42 -29.87
N GLU A 392 -11.16 -32.66 -28.59
CA GLU A 392 -11.33 -34.00 -28.01
C GLU A 392 -11.43 -33.87 -26.49
N ILE A 393 -12.56 -34.34 -25.97
CA ILE A 393 -12.86 -34.51 -24.56
C ILE A 393 -12.46 -35.94 -24.22
N ASP A 394 -11.67 -36.14 -23.17
CA ASP A 394 -11.67 -37.43 -22.49
C ASP A 394 -11.79 -37.27 -20.97
N TYR A 395 -12.72 -38.05 -20.45
CA TYR A 395 -13.24 -38.03 -19.10
C TYR A 395 -12.72 -39.29 -18.43
N ASN A 396 -11.87 -39.19 -17.40
CA ASN A 396 -11.67 -40.33 -16.51
C ASN A 396 -11.28 -39.92 -15.09
N SER A 397 -12.26 -40.07 -14.20
CA SER A 397 -12.12 -40.22 -12.76
C SER A 397 -11.45 -41.56 -12.42
N LYS A 398 -10.59 -41.60 -11.39
CA LYS A 398 -10.45 -42.73 -10.44
C LYS A 398 -9.52 -42.41 -9.25
N ASN A 399 -10.15 -42.22 -8.09
CA ASN A 399 -9.86 -42.67 -6.72
C ASN A 399 -8.42 -43.05 -6.25
N LEU A 400 -7.98 -42.30 -5.21
CA LEU A 400 -7.45 -42.69 -3.86
C LEU A 400 -6.10 -43.48 -3.74
N PRO A 401 -5.32 -43.37 -2.62
CA PRO A 401 -5.79 -43.18 -1.25
C PRO A 401 -5.06 -42.15 -0.36
N SER A 402 -5.80 -41.72 0.66
CA SER A 402 -5.35 -41.07 1.89
C SER A 402 -4.61 -42.07 2.80
N SER A 403 -3.45 -41.66 3.33
CA SER A 403 -2.84 -42.30 4.50
C SER A 403 -2.29 -41.23 5.46
N PRO A 404 -2.39 -41.43 6.78
CA PRO A 404 -2.14 -40.39 7.78
C PRO A 404 -0.63 -40.25 8.03
N ALA A 405 -0.09 -39.05 7.83
CA ALA A 405 1.26 -38.74 8.26
C ALA A 405 1.25 -38.38 9.75
N SER A 406 1.94 -39.21 10.52
CA SER A 406 2.29 -39.03 11.93
C SER A 406 2.81 -37.63 12.25
N GLU A 407 2.26 -36.99 13.28
CA GLU A 407 2.87 -35.85 13.97
C GLU A 407 4.23 -36.28 14.54
N LYS A 408 5.30 -35.97 13.82
CA LYS A 408 6.64 -35.87 14.40
C LYS A 408 6.84 -34.43 14.81
N ASN A 409 7.08 -34.22 16.10
CA ASN A 409 7.61 -32.98 16.65
C ASN A 409 9.02 -32.75 16.09
N ASP A 410 9.12 -32.16 14.91
CA ASP A 410 10.38 -31.61 14.42
C ASP A 410 10.57 -30.21 15.01
N GLU A 411 11.54 -30.09 15.92
CA GLU A 411 12.13 -28.80 16.30
C GLU A 411 12.78 -28.18 15.06
N HIS A 412 11.99 -27.47 14.25
CA HIS A 412 12.48 -26.65 13.16
C HIS A 412 13.32 -25.50 13.71
N ARG A 413 14.64 -25.71 13.78
CA ARG A 413 15.62 -24.69 14.13
C ARG A 413 15.77 -23.75 12.94
N THR A 414 15.15 -22.57 13.00
CA THR A 414 15.34 -21.48 12.02
C THR A 414 16.84 -21.16 11.94
N VAL A 415 17.49 -21.45 10.81
CA VAL A 415 18.96 -21.41 10.71
C VAL A 415 19.47 -19.96 10.69
N HIS A 416 18.71 -19.02 10.14
CA HIS A 416 18.96 -17.57 10.22
C HIS A 416 17.65 -16.79 10.16
N ALA A 417 17.32 -16.06 11.22
CA ALA A 417 16.17 -15.15 11.28
C ALA A 417 16.64 -13.70 11.07
N HIS A 418 15.88 -12.93 10.29
CA HIS A 418 16.14 -11.50 10.03
C HIS A 418 14.94 -10.66 10.36
N HIS A 419 15.18 -9.53 11.01
CA HIS A 419 14.15 -8.58 11.35
C HIS A 419 14.00 -7.56 10.22
N LEU A 420 12.80 -7.50 9.63
CA LEU A 420 12.45 -6.57 8.56
C LEU A 420 11.49 -5.51 9.09
N PHE A 421 11.68 -4.28 8.65
CA PHE A 421 10.80 -3.16 8.96
C PHE A 421 10.35 -2.49 7.66
N PHE A 422 9.05 -2.47 7.43
CA PHE A 422 8.43 -1.80 6.29
C PHE A 422 7.61 -0.64 6.81
N ALA A 423 7.75 0.55 6.23
CA ALA A 423 6.85 1.66 6.51
C ALA A 423 6.58 2.49 5.26
N ASN A 424 5.40 3.09 5.20
CA ASN A 424 5.10 4.07 4.17
C ASN A 424 4.86 5.46 4.77
N ILE A 425 5.30 6.48 4.05
CA ILE A 425 5.28 7.89 4.49
C ILE A 425 4.72 8.72 3.35
N LYS A 426 3.85 9.69 3.65
CA LYS A 426 3.28 10.59 2.66
C LYS A 426 3.35 12.03 3.14
N HIS A 427 3.81 12.94 2.30
CA HIS A 427 3.95 14.39 2.58
C HIS A 427 4.85 14.82 3.75
N THR A 428 5.25 13.89 4.63
CA THR A 428 5.88 14.20 5.92
C THR A 428 7.23 14.90 5.78
N PHE A 429 7.95 14.77 4.67
CA PHE A 429 9.31 15.30 4.57
C PHE A 429 9.37 16.85 4.44
N ILE A 430 8.36 17.49 3.83
CA ILE A 430 8.28 18.96 3.78
C ILE A 430 8.06 19.51 5.19
N ARG A 431 7.20 18.84 5.96
CA ARG A 431 6.92 19.20 7.35
C ARG A 431 8.12 18.92 8.25
N PHE A 432 8.78 17.78 8.07
CA PHE A 432 10.03 17.42 8.75
C PHE A 432 11.08 18.53 8.64
N LEU A 433 11.26 19.11 7.45
CA LEU A 433 12.20 20.22 7.24
C LEU A 433 11.74 21.55 7.86
N ARG A 434 10.43 21.79 7.99
CA ARG A 434 9.90 22.99 8.68
C ARG A 434 10.09 22.91 10.20
N GLU A 435 9.95 21.72 10.77
CA GLU A 435 10.00 21.48 12.22
C GLU A 435 11.41 21.13 12.73
N THR A 436 12.30 20.69 11.83
CA THR A 436 13.70 20.38 12.13
C THR A 436 14.61 21.29 11.29
N PRO A 437 14.77 22.58 11.66
CA PRO A 437 15.72 23.44 10.98
C PRO A 437 17.13 22.86 11.17
N VAL A 438 17.79 22.58 10.03
CA VAL A 438 19.17 22.08 9.95
C VAL A 438 20.14 23.11 10.52
#